data_AF-A0A8J4T8E9-F1
#
_entry.id   AF-A0A8J4T8E9-F1
#
_cell.length_a   1.000
_cell.length_b   1.000
_cell.length_c   1.000
_cell.angle_alpha   90.00
_cell.angle_beta   90.00
_cell.angle_gamma   90.00
#
_symmetry.space_group_name_H-M   'P 1'
#
loop_
_entity.id
_entity.type
_entity.pdbx_description
1 polymer ?
#
loop_
_entity_poly.entity_id
_entity_poly.type
_entity_poly.pdbx_seq_one_letter_code
_entity_poly.pdbx_strand_id
1 'polypeptide(L)' 'MPIPGHATCTAVGWGCSFADGPPTMKSQAIELPVLSPQVCQKMYSAYINLTTSHEFCAGYYNGNKGICPVILRDYFQC' A
#
# COMPACT_ATOMS: atom_id res chain seq x y z
N MET A 1 -12.28 -11.54 -10.62
CA MET A 1 -12.66 -12.09 -9.31
C MET A 1 -12.93 -10.91 -8.37
N PRO A 2 -14.14 -10.74 -7.81
CA PRO A 2 -14.37 -9.70 -6.83
C PRO A 2 -13.66 -10.09 -5.52
N ILE A 3 -12.87 -9.18 -4.95
CA ILE A 3 -12.24 -9.37 -3.65
C ILE A 3 -13.36 -9.27 -2.60
N PRO A 4 -13.60 -10.31 -1.79
CA PRO A 4 -14.62 -10.23 -0.75
C PRO A 4 -14.26 -9.11 0.24
N GLY A 5 -15.23 -8.25 0.56
CA GLY A 5 -15.02 -7.19 1.55
C GLY A 5 -14.57 -7.81 2.87
N HIS A 6 -13.48 -7.31 3.45
CA HIS A 6 -12.78 -7.84 4.64
C HIS A 6 -11.79 -8.99 4.38
N ALA A 7 -11.36 -9.23 3.14
CA ALA A 7 -10.22 -10.11 2.88
C ALA A 7 -8.91 -9.51 3.45
N THR A 8 -8.06 -10.36 4.01
CA THR A 8 -6.66 -10.02 4.33
C THR A 8 -5.75 -10.48 3.20
N CYS A 9 -4.93 -9.59 2.68
CA CYS A 9 -3.96 -9.88 1.63
C CYS A 9 -2.54 -9.76 2.17
N THR A 10 -1.63 -10.55 1.63
CA THR A 10 -0.20 -10.45 1.95
C THR A 10 0.52 -9.73 0.83
N ALA A 11 1.10 -8.57 1.12
CA ALA A 11 2.01 -7.87 0.22
C ALA A 11 3.44 -8.32 0.50
N VAL A 12 4.18 -8.68 -0.54
CA VAL A 12 5.58 -9.09 -0.44
C VAL A 12 6.44 -8.18 -1.32
N GLY A 13 7.56 -7.70 -0.79
CA GLY A 13 8.45 -6.82 -1.55
C GLY A 13 9.83 -6.66 -0.93
N TRP A 14 10.68 -5.90 -1.63
CA TRP A 14 12.07 -5.59 -1.25
C TRP A 14 12.26 -4.10 -0.95
N GLY A 15 11.18 -3.44 -0.52
CA GLY A 15 11.19 -2.04 -0.13
C GLY A 15 12.00 -1.79 1.14
N CYS A 16 11.85 -0.60 1.72
CA CYS A 16 12.52 -0.29 2.98
C CYS A 16 11.83 -1.00 4.15
N SER A 17 12.60 -1.35 5.18
CA SER A 17 12.06 -1.90 6.44
C SER A 17 11.48 -0.84 7.38
N PHE A 18 11.81 0.42 7.16
CA PHE A 18 11.30 1.59 7.88
C PHE A 18 11.34 2.82 6.98
N ALA A 19 10.59 3.86 7.33
CA ALA A 19 10.55 5.12 6.58
C ALA A 19 11.97 5.71 6.44
N ASP A 20 12.32 6.15 5.23
CA ASP A 20 13.65 6.67 4.90
C ASP A 20 14.82 5.68 5.06
N GLY A 21 14.53 4.39 5.27
CA GLY A 21 15.53 3.34 5.32
C GLY A 21 16.05 2.89 3.95
N PRO A 22 17.18 2.16 3.90
CA PRO A 22 17.63 1.52 2.67
C PRO A 22 16.72 0.33 2.28
N PRO A 23 16.73 -0.09 1.00
CA PRO A 23 16.05 -1.31 0.58
C PRO A 23 16.61 -2.54 1.30
N THR A 24 15.76 -3.52 1.57
CA THR A 24 16.18 -4.76 2.22
C THR A 24 16.62 -5.80 1.19
N MET A 25 17.78 -6.43 1.40
CA MET A 25 18.21 -7.57 0.58
C MET A 25 17.30 -8.80 0.76
N LYS A 26 16.59 -8.87 1.89
CA LYS A 26 15.60 -9.92 2.16
C LYS A 26 14.21 -9.41 1.81
N SER A 27 13.41 -10.21 1.13
CA SER A 27 12.00 -9.89 0.94
C SER A 27 11.30 -9.80 2.28
N GLN A 28 10.39 -8.84 2.41
CA GLN A 28 9.53 -8.65 3.56
C GLN A 28 8.10 -8.91 3.13
N ALA A 29 7.32 -9.53 4.02
CA ALA A 29 5.91 -9.80 3.82
C ALA A 29 5.10 -9.08 4.90
N ILE A 30 4.00 -8.45 4.51
CA ILE A 30 3.09 -7.77 5.41
C ILE A 30 1.64 -8.14 5.08
N GLU A 31 0.86 -8.45 6.11
CA GLU A 31 -0.57 -8.69 5.99
C GLU A 31 -1.34 -7.38 6.12
N LEU A 32 -2.16 -7.08 5.12
CA LEU A 32 -2.94 -5.86 4.98
C LEU A 32 -4.41 -6.21 4.78
N PRO A 33 -5.34 -5.60 5.54
CA PRO A 33 -6.76 -5.78 5.31
C PRO A 33 -7.21 -4.98 4.08
N VAL A 34 -8.05 -5.58 3.25
CA VAL A 34 -8.70 -4.90 2.13
C VAL A 34 -9.81 -4.01 2.66
N LEU A 35 -9.71 -2.72 2.34
CA LEU A 35 -10.66 -1.70 2.71
C LEU A 35 -11.80 -1.63 1.69
N SER A 36 -13.00 -1.31 2.17
CA SER A 36 -14.12 -1.08 1.27
C SER A 36 -13.89 0.20 0.45
N PRO A 37 -14.40 0.25 -0.80
CA PRO A 37 -14.22 1.43 -1.64
C PRO A 37 -14.76 2.72 -1.00
N GLN A 38 -15.83 2.62 -0.20
CA GLN A 38 -16.40 3.78 0.50
C GLN A 38 -15.46 4.32 1.58
N VAL A 39 -14.77 3.44 2.31
CA VAL A 39 -13.76 3.83 3.31
C VAL A 39 -12.57 4.46 2.59
N CYS A 40 -12.10 3.86 1.50
CA CYS A 40 -10.98 4.42 0.75
C CYS A 40 -11.32 5.77 0.11
N GLN A 41 -12.53 5.92 -0.46
CA GLN A 41 -12.98 7.20 -1.00
C GLN A 41 -13.07 8.28 0.08
N LYS A 42 -13.60 7.98 1.29
CA LYS A 42 -13.61 8.96 2.38
C LYS A 42 -12.21 9.38 2.84
N MET A 43 -11.25 8.47 2.73
CA MET A 43 -9.85 8.68 3.09
C MET A 43 -9.11 9.56 2.07
N TYR A 44 -9.42 9.38 0.78
CA TYR A 44 -8.72 10.04 -0.33
C TYR A 44 -9.60 11.01 -1.13
N SER A 45 -10.78 11.37 -0.61
CA SER A 45 -11.84 12.13 -1.29
C SER A 45 -11.41 13.50 -1.84
N ALA A 46 -10.27 14.02 -1.40
CA ALA A 46 -9.72 15.29 -1.87
C ALA A 46 -8.62 15.14 -2.96
N TYR A 47 -8.05 13.95 -3.17
CA TYR A 47 -6.80 13.79 -3.92
C TYR A 47 -6.86 12.80 -5.07
N ILE A 48 -7.80 11.85 -5.10
CA ILE A 48 -7.76 10.75 -6.07
C ILE A 48 -9.17 10.41 -6.55
N ASN A 49 -9.41 10.54 -7.86
CA ASN A 49 -10.58 9.95 -8.53
C ASN A 49 -10.40 8.43 -8.61
N LEU A 50 -10.46 7.75 -7.47
CA LEU A 50 -10.32 6.30 -7.40
C LEU A 50 -11.39 5.65 -8.27
N THR A 51 -10.96 4.94 -9.30
CA THR A 51 -11.88 4.25 -10.20
C THR A 51 -12.30 2.96 -9.52
N THR A 52 -13.47 2.98 -8.87
CA THR A 52 -14.08 1.88 -8.10
C THR A 52 -14.16 0.53 -8.84
N SER A 53 -13.97 0.53 -10.16
CA SER A 53 -14.06 -0.66 -11.01
C SER A 53 -12.74 -1.43 -11.14
N HIS A 54 -11.59 -0.77 -10.93
CA HIS A 54 -10.26 -1.37 -11.19
C HIS A 54 -9.26 -1.18 -10.05
N GLU A 55 -9.60 -0.37 -9.05
CA GLU A 55 -8.72 -0.05 -7.93
C GLU A 55 -9.37 -0.47 -6.61
N PHE A 56 -8.54 -0.94 -5.69
CA PHE A 56 -8.93 -1.22 -4.31
C PHE A 56 -7.80 -0.77 -3.38
N CYS A 57 -8.13 -0.59 -2.11
CA CYS A 57 -7.19 -0.13 -1.11
C CYS A 57 -6.99 -1.22 -0.07
N ALA A 58 -5.76 -1.42 0.38
CA ALA A 58 -5.44 -2.36 1.45
C ALA A 58 -4.44 -1.73 2.40
N GLY A 59 -4.73 -1.80 3.70
CA GLY A 59 -3.86 -1.24 4.72
C GLY A 59 -4.60 -0.75 5.96
N TYR A 60 -3.82 -0.26 6.92
CA TYR A 60 -4.32 0.25 8.18
C TYR A 60 -4.39 1.77 8.13
N TYR A 61 -5.53 2.33 8.53
CA TYR A 61 -5.60 3.76 8.83
C TYR A 61 -4.85 4.02 10.14
N ASN A 62 -3.82 4.87 10.11
CA ASN A 62 -3.00 5.23 11.26
C ASN A 62 -2.22 4.04 11.89
N GLY A 63 -1.78 3.09 11.06
CA GLY A 63 -0.94 1.96 11.50
C GLY A 63 0.55 2.25 11.36
N ASN A 64 1.37 1.73 12.28
CA ASN A 64 2.84 1.80 12.22
C ASN A 64 3.46 0.79 11.22
N LYS A 65 2.64 0.20 10.34
CA LYS A 65 3.02 -0.85 9.40
C LYS A 65 2.32 -0.58 8.08
N GLY A 66 3.09 -0.59 6.99
CA GLY A 66 2.58 -0.29 5.66
C GLY A 66 3.60 -0.68 4.59
N ILE A 67 3.27 -0.34 3.35
CA ILE A 67 4.16 -0.52 2.21
C ILE A 67 5.13 0.66 2.18
N CYS A 68 6.42 0.37 2.11
CA CYS A 68 7.46 1.40 2.03
C CYS A 68 8.10 1.40 0.64
N PRO A 69 8.10 2.54 -0.09
CA PRO A 69 8.82 2.64 -1.35
C PRO A 69 10.33 2.62 -1.09
N VAL A 70 11.11 2.09 -2.03
CA VAL A 70 12.56 2.26 -1.99
C VAL A 70 12.89 3.74 -2.06
N ILE A 71 13.69 4.24 -1.11
CA ILE A 71 14.28 5.57 -1.21
C ILE A 71 15.35 5.51 -2.29
N LEU A 72 14.95 5.54 -3.56
CA LEU A 72 15.86 5.86 -4.65
C LEU A 72 16.16 7.36 -4.55
N ARG A 73 17.03 7.71 -3.61
CA ARG A 73 17.68 9.03 -3.56
C ARG A 73 18.77 9.18 -4.63
N ASP A 74 18.86 8.24 -5.57
CA ASP A 74 19.71 8.30 -6.73
C ASP A 74 18.90 7.88 -7.96
N TYR A 75 18.76 8.83 -8.88
CA TYR A 75 18.25 8.71 -10.25
C TYR A 75 16.74 8.53 -10.45
N PHE A 76 16.01 9.64 -10.30
CA PHE A 76 15.19 10.08 -11.43
C PHE A 76 16.15 10.34 -12.61
N GLN A 77 16.44 9.32 -13.39
CA GLN A 77 16.78 9.51 -14.79
C GLN A 77 15.58 8.98 -15.56
N CYS A 78 14.83 9.90 -16.18
CA CYS A 78 14.04 9.54 -17.35
C CYS A 78 14.96 8.93 -18.43
#